data_AF-A0A1V3QBD9-F1
#
_entry.id   AF-A0A1V3QBD9-F1
#
_cell.length_a   1.000
_cell.length_b   1.000
_cell.length_c   1.000
_cell.angle_alpha   90.00
_cell.angle_beta   90.00
_cell.angle_gamma   90.00
#
_symmetry.space_group_name_H-M   'P 1'
#
loop_
_entity.id
_entity.type
_entity.pdbx_description
1 polymer ?
#
loop_
_entity_poly.entity_id
_entity_poly.type
_entity_poly.pdbx_seq_one_letter_code
_entity_poly.pdbx_strand_id
1 'polypeptide(L)' 'MKLMTPRAWAEKTFVEGSAPPETTLRRWMQEGIVPSKKIGGSWFIDDDAWSAEGDDLVQRVLQAG' A
#
# COMPACT_ATOMS: atom_id res chain seq x y z
N MET A 1 -12.37 -0.45 -6.80
CA MET A 1 -11.92 0.10 -5.51
C MET A 1 -12.05 -0.99 -4.45
N LYS A 2 -10.93 -1.56 -4.01
CA LYS A 2 -10.88 -2.59 -2.98
C LYS A 2 -10.20 -2.01 -1.74
N LEU A 3 -11.01 -1.68 -0.75
CA LEU A 3 -10.53 -1.15 0.53
C LEU A 3 -10.24 -2.28 1.51
N MET A 4 -9.05 -2.28 2.09
CA MET A 4 -8.60 -3.29 3.06
C MET A 4 -8.13 -2.61 4.35
N THR A 5 -8.26 -3.30 5.48
CA THR A 5 -7.61 -2.84 6.71
C THR A 5 -6.09 -2.90 6.54
N PRO A 6 -5.30 -2.05 7.23
CA PRO A 6 -3.84 -2.05 7.10
C PRO A 6 -3.23 -3.42 7.37
N ARG A 7 -3.74 -4.12 8.39
CA ARG A 7 -3.31 -5.48 8.74
C ARG A 7 -3.59 -6.48 7.63
N ALA A 8 -4.83 -6.55 7.12
CA ALA A 8 -5.20 -7.52 6.08
C ALA A 8 -4.44 -7.26 4.76
N TRP A 9 -4.17 -5.98 4.46
CA TRP A 9 -3.34 -5.62 3.32
C TRP A 9 -1.88 -6.06 3.52
N ALA A 10 -1.31 -5.85 4.71
CA ALA A 10 0.07 -6.26 5.00
C ALA A 10 0.26 -7.78 4.92
N GLU A 11 -0.68 -8.56 5.47
CA GLU A 11 -0.68 -10.03 5.39
C GLU A 11 -0.77 -10.54 3.93
N LYS A 12 -1.45 -9.80 3.05
CA LYS A 12 -1.56 -10.11 1.61
C LYS A 12 -0.30 -9.72 0.83
N THR A 13 0.26 -8.55 1.12
CA THR A 13 1.27 -7.89 0.28
C THR A 13 2.70 -8.32 0.62
N PHE A 14 2.97 -8.62 1.89
CA PHE A 14 4.31 -8.97 2.36
C PHE A 14 4.42 -10.46 2.65
N VAL A 15 5.62 -10.98 2.47
CA VAL A 15 5.97 -12.33 2.92
C VAL A 15 5.90 -12.39 4.46
N GLU A 16 5.57 -13.55 5.00
CA GLU A 16 5.56 -13.76 6.45
C GLU A 16 6.89 -13.31 7.09
N GLY A 17 6.79 -12.49 8.14
CA GLY A 17 7.95 -11.91 8.81
C GLY A 17 8.60 -10.70 8.13
N SER A 18 8.19 -10.31 6.92
CA SER A 18 8.70 -9.10 6.24
C SER A 18 7.74 -7.92 6.25
N ALA A 19 6.53 -8.11 6.78
CA ALA A 19 5.55 -7.04 6.93
C ALA A 19 6.05 -5.94 7.88
N PRO A 20 5.92 -4.66 7.51
CA PRO A 20 6.25 -3.56 8.41
C PRO A 20 5.26 -3.50 9.59
N PRO A 21 5.68 -2.93 10.74
CA PRO A 21 4.78 -2.71 11.87
C PRO A 21 3.59 -1.80 11.51
N GLU A 22 2.46 -1.96 12.21
CA GLU A 22 1.26 -1.17 11.97
C GLU A 22 1.48 0.36 12.13
N THR A 23 2.39 0.77 13.01
CA THR A 23 2.79 2.18 13.18
C THR A 23 3.43 2.74 11.92
N THR A 24 4.25 1.96 11.22
CA THR A 24 4.85 2.33 9.93
C THR A 24 3.79 2.43 8.84
N LEU A 25 2.88 1.44 8.75
CA LEU A 25 1.76 1.48 7.80
C LEU A 25 0.90 2.72 8.01
N ARG A 26 0.60 3.06 9.27
CA ARG A 26 -0.17 4.26 9.62
C ARG A 26 0.53 5.53 9.16
N ARG A 27 1.86 5.61 9.35
CA ARG A 27 2.66 6.74 8.89
C ARG A 27 2.63 6.86 7.36
N TRP A 28 2.80 5.76 6.63
CA TRP A 28 2.75 5.77 5.16
C TRP A 28 1.39 6.21 4.61
N MET A 29 0.29 5.79 5.24
CA MET A 29 -1.04 6.27 4.88
C MET A 29 -1.20 7.78 5.12
N GLN A 30 -0.65 8.30 6.22
CA GLN A 30 -0.68 9.73 6.54
C GLN A 30 0.20 10.57 5.61
N GLU A 31 1.35 10.03 5.20
CA GLU A 31 2.30 10.67 4.28
C GLU A 31 1.89 10.51 2.81
N GLY A 32 0.83 9.73 2.51
CA GLY A 32 0.35 9.49 1.16
C GLY A 32 1.23 8.54 0.34
N ILE A 33 2.17 7.83 0.96
CA ILE A 33 3.03 6.84 0.32
C ILE A 33 2.22 5.61 -0.11
N VAL A 34 1.22 5.24 0.70
CA VAL A 34 0.29 4.17 0.37
C VAL A 34 -1.08 4.79 0.09
N PRO A 35 -1.69 4.53 -1.08
CA PRO A 35 -3.04 4.98 -1.39
C PRO A 35 -4.02 4.51 -0.32
N SER A 36 -4.70 5.45 0.32
CA SER A 36 -5.55 5.16 1.47
C SER A 36 -6.70 6.15 1.64
N LYS A 37 -7.72 5.73 2.40
CA LYS A 37 -8.89 6.53 2.74
C LYS A 37 -9.20 6.42 4.22
N LYS A 38 -9.60 7.53 4.82
CA LYS A 38 -10.11 7.58 6.19
C LYS A 38 -11.64 7.61 6.17
N ILE A 39 -12.29 6.56 6.67
CA ILE A 39 -13.74 6.40 6.69
C ILE A 39 -14.18 6.16 8.14
N GLY A 40 -15.07 7.01 8.65
CA GLY A 40 -15.58 6.86 10.02
C GLY A 40 -14.49 6.85 11.10
N GLY A 41 -13.40 7.58 10.89
CA GLY A 41 -12.26 7.63 11.80
C GLY A 41 -11.22 6.52 11.61
N SER A 42 -11.54 5.46 10.86
CA SER A 42 -10.65 4.34 10.58
C SER A 42 -9.95 4.50 9.23
N TRP A 43 -8.73 3.99 9.12
CA TRP A 43 -7.95 4.01 7.89
C TRP A 43 -8.10 2.70 7.11
N PHE A 44 -8.15 2.82 5.79
CA PHE A 44 -8.22 1.72 4.85
C PHE A 44 -7.26 1.96 3.69
N ILE A 45 -6.58 0.92 3.23
CA ILE A 45 -5.69 0.97 2.06
C ILE A 45 -6.50 0.63 0.81
N ASP A 46 -6.32 1.41 -0.25
CA ASP A 46 -6.92 1.16 -1.57
C ASP A 46 -5.99 0.25 -2.38
N ASP A 47 -6.25 -1.05 -2.31
CA ASP A 47 -5.44 -2.11 -2.93
C ASP A 47 -5.45 -2.04 -4.46
N ASP A 48 -6.57 -1.57 -5.04
CA ASP A 48 -6.67 -1.39 -6.48
C ASP A 48 -5.80 -0.20 -6.93
N ALA A 49 -5.80 0.91 -6.17
CA ALA A 49 -4.95 2.06 -6.47
C ALA A 49 -3.46 1.71 -6.32
N TRP A 50 -3.09 1.00 -5.24
CA TRP A 50 -1.74 0.47 -5.05
C TRP A 50 -1.29 -0.42 -6.22
N SER A 51 -2.18 -1.26 -6.74
CA SER A 51 -1.86 -2.16 -7.87
C SER A 51 -1.85 -1.46 -9.23
N ALA A 52 -2.54 -0.32 -9.35
CA ALA A 52 -2.62 0.47 -10.58
C ALA A 52 -1.41 1.40 -10.75
N GLU A 53 -0.81 1.86 -9.65
CA GLU A 53 0.44 2.61 -9.68
C GLU A 53 1.62 1.67 -9.94
N GLY A 54 1.96 1.50 -11.22
CA GLY A 54 3.26 0.98 -11.60
C GLY A 54 4.33 2.02 -11.29
N ASP A 55 5.34 1.66 -10.51
CA ASP A 55 6.46 2.55 -10.20
C ASP A 55 7.14 3.01 -11.51
N ASP A 56 7.18 4.33 -11.74
CA ASP A 56 7.76 4.94 -12.95
C ASP A 56 9.21 4.52 -13.18
N LEU A 57 10.00 4.32 -12.12
CA LEU A 57 11.35 3.81 -12.22
C LEU A 57 11.36 2.35 -12.68
N VAL A 58 10.48 1.51 -12.11
CA VAL A 58 10.33 0.12 -12.53
C VAL A 58 9.93 0.03 -14.00
N GLN A 59 8.99 0.86 -14.45
CA GLN A 59 8.57 0.92 -15.85
C GLN A 59 9.72 1.32 -16.77
N ARG A 60 10.52 2.32 -16.39
CA ARG A 60 11.69 2.76 -17.16
C ARG A 60 12.76 1.68 -17.25
N VAL A 61 13.01 0.94 -16.17
CA VAL A 61 13.98 -0.16 -16.16
C VAL A 61 13.51 -1.32 -17.05
N LEU A 62 12.23 -1.70 -16.97
CA LEU A 62 11.67 -2.76 -17.81
C LEU A 62 11.67 -2.42 -19.30
N GLN A 63 11.54 -1.14 -19.67
CA GLN A 63 11.61 -0.69 -21.06
C GLN A 63 13.05 -0.54 -21.60
N ALA A 64 14.04 -0.49 -20.69
CA ALA A 64 15.45 -0.29 -21.04
C ALA A 64 16.25 -1.60 -21.19
N GLY A 65 15.63 -2.77 -20.93
CA GLY A 65 16.21 -4.10 -21.11
C GLY A 65 15.62 -4.82 -22.32
#